data_AF-A0A1G9DI46-F1
#
_entry.id   AF-A0A1G9DI46-F1
#
_cell.length_a   1.000
_cell.length_b   1.000
_cell.length_c   1.000
_cell.angle_alpha   90.00
_cell.angle_beta   90.00
_cell.angle_gamma   90.00
#
_symmetry.space_group_name_H-M   'P 1'
#
loop_
_entity.id
_entity.type
_entity.pdbx_description
1 polymer ?
#
loop_
_entity_poly.entity_id
_entity_poly.type
_entity_poly.pdbx_seq_one_letter_code
_entity_poly.pdbx_strand_id
1 'polypeptide(L)'
;MAGTFEIAQAGDKAYFFRLTAADGTVVAVSPLFSSIKNAAAGINAVRENAATGLVVDRSGMHKRVPTSRSTGRARAPLAGSAAATS
;
A
#
# COMPACT_ATOMS: atom_id res chain seq x y z
N MET A 1 -1.12 -11.74 23.37
CA MET A 1 -2.21 -10.85 22.90
C MET A 1 -2.52 -11.21 21.47
N ALA A 2 -3.76 -11.61 21.16
CA ALA A 2 -4.17 -12.00 19.81
C ALA A 2 -4.81 -10.80 19.09
N GLY A 3 -4.55 -10.64 17.79
CA GLY A 3 -5.28 -9.69 16.95
C GLY A 3 -6.74 -10.14 16.75
N THR A 4 -7.63 -9.18 16.54
CA THR A 4 -9.08 -9.41 16.39
C THR A 4 -9.51 -9.19 14.94
N PHE A 5 -10.38 -10.06 14.44
CA PHE A 5 -11.02 -9.89 13.14
C PHE A 5 -12.36 -9.17 13.32
N GLU A 6 -12.56 -8.08 12.58
CA GLU A 6 -13.83 -7.34 12.54
C GLU A 6 -14.44 -7.46 11.14
N ILE A 7 -15.70 -7.87 11.06
CA ILE A 7 -16.47 -7.87 9.80
C ILE A 7 -17.22 -6.55 9.72
N ALA A 8 -17.03 -5.84 8.62
CA ALA A 8 -17.73 -4.60 8.31
C ALA A 8 -18.47 -4.75 6.97
N GLN A 9 -19.60 -4.05 6.86
CA GLN A 9 -20.38 -3.99 5.63
C GLN A 9 -19.97 -2.74 4.84
N ALA A 10 -19.63 -2.93 3.56
CA ALA A 10 -19.44 -1.86 2.61
C ALA A 10 -20.69 -1.75 1.73
N GLY A 11 -21.50 -0.72 1.97
CA GLY A 11 -22.73 -0.47 1.21
C GLY A 11 -23.78 -1.57 1.35
N ASP A 12 -24.72 -1.65 0.41
CA ASP A 12 -25.93 -2.46 0.58
C ASP A 12 -25.69 -3.98 0.64
N LYS A 13 -24.65 -4.52 -0.03
CA LYS A 13 -24.46 -5.99 -0.16
C LYS A 13 -23.02 -6.49 -0.21
N ALA A 14 -22.03 -5.65 0.13
CA ALA A 14 -20.65 -6.09 0.19
C ALA A 14 -20.16 -6.15 1.65
N TYR A 15 -19.38 -7.17 1.98
CA TYR A 15 -18.83 -7.42 3.30
C TYR A 15 -17.33 -7.55 3.18
N PHE A 16 -16.59 -6.91 4.07
CA PHE A 16 -15.15 -7.07 4.16
C PHE A 16 -14.79 -7.31 5.61
N PHE A 17 -13.62 -7.88 5.85
CA PHE A 17 -13.08 -8.01 7.18
C PHE A 17 -11.72 -7.32 7.28
N ARG A 18 -11.41 -6.82 8.47
CA ARG A 18 -10.10 -6.28 8.81
C ARG A 18 -9.55 -7.01 10.02
N LEU A 19 -8.23 -7.20 10.01
CA LEU A 19 -7.48 -7.71 11.14
C LEU A 19 -6.83 -6.53 11.85
N THR A 20 -7.19 -6.34 13.11
CA THR A 20 -6.65 -5.29 13.97
C THR A 20 -5.74 -5.93 15.02
N ALA A 21 -4.53 -5.39 15.18
CA ALA A 21 -3.61 -5.81 16.24
C ALA A 21 -4.04 -5.21 17.59
N ALA A 22 -3.41 -5.67 18.68
CA ALA A 22 -3.77 -5.26 20.04
C ALA A 22 -3.51 -3.75 20.32
N ASP A 23 -2.71 -3.10 19.48
CA ASP A 23 -2.42 -1.68 19.47
C ASP A 23 -3.46 -0.84 18.70
N GLY A 24 -4.45 -1.48 18.06
CA GLY A 24 -5.43 -0.82 17.20
C GLY A 24 -4.98 -0.65 15.75
N THR A 25 -3.79 -1.12 15.39
CA THR A 25 -3.27 -1.00 14.03
C THR A 25 -3.94 -2.02 13.11
N VAL A 26 -4.44 -1.57 11.96
CA VAL A 26 -4.98 -2.46 10.92
C VAL A 26 -3.83 -3.15 10.20
N VAL A 27 -3.74 -4.46 10.35
CA VAL A 27 -2.65 -5.28 9.80
C VAL A 27 -2.99 -5.81 8.41
N ALA A 28 -4.25 -6.17 8.19
CA ALA A 28 -4.72 -6.69 6.92
C ALA A 28 -6.19 -6.31 6.67
N VAL A 29 -6.54 -6.12 5.39
CA VAL A 29 -7.90 -5.85 4.95
C VAL A 29 -8.24 -6.82 3.82
N SER A 30 -9.40 -7.45 3.92
CA SER A 30 -9.88 -8.37 2.90
C SER A 30 -10.51 -7.62 1.72
N PRO A 31 -10.62 -8.26 0.55
CA PRO A 31 -11.50 -7.78 -0.52
C PRO A 31 -12.97 -7.82 -0.10
N LEU A 32 -13.81 -7.18 -0.91
CA LEU A 32 -15.26 -7.14 -0.77
C LEU A 32 -15.88 -8.49 -1.18
N PHE A 33 -16.64 -9.09 -0.28
CA PHE A 33 -17.39 -10.32 -0.48
C PHE A 33 -18.87 -10.02 -0.64
N SER A 34 -19.55 -10.78 -1.50
CA SER A 34 -20.99 -10.64 -1.75
C SER A 34 -21.88 -11.17 -0.62
N SER A 35 -21.31 -11.80 0.41
CA SER A 35 -22.06 -12.46 1.49
C SER A 35 -21.22 -12.62 2.75
N ILE A 36 -21.88 -12.53 3.91
CA ILE A 36 -21.28 -12.72 5.24
C ILE A 36 -20.66 -14.13 5.36
N LYS A 37 -21.32 -15.16 4.82
CA LYS A 37 -20.80 -16.53 4.82
C LYS A 37 -19.44 -16.65 4.13
N ASN A 38 -19.25 -15.94 3.01
CA ASN A 38 -17.98 -15.92 2.29
C ASN A 38 -16.90 -15.16 3.07
N ALA A 39 -17.28 -14.05 3.74
CA ALA A 39 -16.36 -13.33 4.61
C ALA A 39 -15.91 -14.20 5.81
N ALA A 40 -16.84 -14.93 6.46
CA ALA A 40 -16.53 -15.84 7.56
C ALA A 40 -15.65 -17.02 7.11
N ALA A 41 -15.94 -17.62 5.95
CA ALA A 41 -15.07 -18.64 5.35
C ALA A 41 -13.66 -18.11 5.05
N GLY A 42 -13.57 -16.87 4.56
CA GLY A 42 -12.30 -16.16 4.35
C GLY A 42 -11.51 -15.96 5.65
N ILE A 43 -12.16 -15.59 6.75
CA ILE A 43 -11.51 -15.46 8.07
C ILE A 43 -10.97 -16.80 8.56
N ASN A 44 -11.75 -17.88 8.45
CA ASN A 44 -11.27 -19.22 8.83
C ASN A 44 -10.07 -19.64 7.98
N ALA A 45 -10.13 -19.43 6.66
CA ALA A 45 -9.01 -19.70 5.77
C ALA A 45 -7.78 -18.86 6.15
N VAL A 46 -7.94 -17.55 6.41
CA VAL A 46 -6.83 -16.70 6.85
C VAL A 46 -6.27 -17.16 8.18
N ARG A 47 -7.10 -17.59 9.14
CA ARG A 47 -6.63 -18.09 10.43
C ARG A 47 -5.81 -19.38 10.29
N GLU A 48 -6.26 -20.33 9.47
CA GLU A 48 -5.53 -21.58 9.20
C GLU A 48 -4.24 -21.32 8.43
N ASN A 49 -4.32 -20.53 7.36
CA ASN A 49 -3.16 -20.20 6.52
C ASN A 49 -2.20 -19.22 7.19
N ALA A 50 -2.62 -18.31 8.05
CA ALA A 50 -1.71 -17.42 8.78
C ALA A 50 -0.94 -18.16 9.87
N ALA A 51 -1.54 -19.22 10.46
CA ALA A 51 -0.87 -20.05 11.45
C ALA A 51 0.19 -20.97 10.83
N THR A 52 0.06 -21.35 9.55
CA THR A 52 0.88 -22.41 8.91
C THR A 52 1.51 -22.03 7.59
N GLY A 53 1.11 -20.91 7.00
CA GLY A 53 1.42 -20.55 5.62
C GLY A 53 2.84 -20.01 5.46
N LEU A 54 3.51 -20.48 4.41
CA LEU A 54 4.82 -19.98 4.00
C LEU A 54 4.67 -18.57 3.40
N VAL A 55 5.48 -17.63 3.88
CA VAL A 55 5.54 -16.29 3.30
C VAL A 55 6.35 -16.37 2.01
N VAL A 56 5.68 -16.11 0.88
CA VAL A 56 6.32 -16.04 -0.44
C VAL A 56 6.34 -14.59 -0.89
N ASP A 57 7.51 -13.96 -0.87
CA ASP A 57 7.69 -12.63 -1.45
C ASP A 57 7.68 -12.71 -2.99
N ARG A 58 6.79 -11.94 -3.61
CA ARG A 58 6.70 -11.80 -5.08
C ARG A 58 7.13 -10.41 -5.56
N SER A 59 7.75 -9.61 -4.69
CA SER A 59 8.14 -8.22 -5.01
C SER A 59 9.23 -8.13 -6.08
N GLY A 60 9.99 -9.20 -6.32
CA GLY A 60 11.10 -9.24 -7.28
C GLY A 60 10.73 -9.12 -8.77
N MET A 61 9.45 -9.20 -9.16
CA MET A 61 9.04 -9.14 -10.57
C MET A 61 8.82 -7.69 -11.08
N HIS A 62 8.87 -6.69 -10.20
CA HIS A 62 8.91 -5.27 -10.60
C HIS A 62 10.24 -4.67 -10.16
N LYS A 63 11.31 -5.04 -10.88
CA LYS A 63 12.55 -4.27 -10.90
C LYS A 63 12.21 -2.89 -11.48
N ARG A 64 11.77 -1.97 -10.62
CA ARG A 64 11.54 -0.57 -10.97
C ARG A 64 12.86 -0.04 -11.51
N VAL A 65 12.94 0.13 -12.83
CA VAL A 65 13.98 0.92 -13.48
C VAL A 65 13.97 2.28 -12.78
N PRO A 66 15.07 2.72 -12.15
CA PRO A 66 15.14 4.08 -11.65
C PRO A 66 15.11 4.99 -12.87
N THR A 67 13.94 5.59 -13.15
CA THR A 67 13.87 6.69 -14.10
C THR A 67 14.58 7.86 -13.41
N SER A 68 15.82 8.10 -13.86
CA SER A 68 16.63 9.23 -13.43
C SER A 68 15.87 10.50 -13.79
N ARG A 69 15.18 11.06 -12.79
CA ARG A 69 14.41 12.28 -12.95
C ARG A 69 15.39 13.44 -12.83
N SER A 70 15.88 13.88 -14.00
CA SER A 70 16.21 15.26 -14.37
C SER A 70 16.44 16.23 -13.19
N THR A 71 17.70 16.41 -12.80
CA THR A 71 18.14 17.55 -11.99
C THR A 71 19.34 18.21 -12.67
N GLY A 72 19.17 19.45 -13.13
CA GLY A 72 20.29 20.26 -13.60
C GLY A 72 19.96 21.20 -14.76
N ARG A 73 19.03 22.13 -14.54
CA ARG A 73 18.89 23.32 -15.39
C ARG A 73 20.16 24.17 -15.22
N ALA A 74 21.19 23.92 -16.01
CA ALA A 74 22.31 24.84 -16.16
C ALA A 74 21.84 26.05 -16.98
N ARG A 75 21.39 27.11 -16.31
CA ARG A 75 21.28 28.45 -16.92
C ARG A 75 22.65 29.10 -16.83
N ALA A 76 23.26 29.32 -17.98
CA ALA A 76 24.31 30.32 -18.23
C ALA A 76 24.09 30.89 -19.64
N PRO A 77 24.62 32.05 -20.03
CA PRO A 77 25.18 33.17 -19.24
C PRO A 77 24.43 34.49 -19.54
N LEU A 78 24.71 35.58 -18.80
CA LEU A 78 24.53 36.97 -19.25
C LEU A 78 25.33 37.88 -18.30
N ALA A 79 26.65 37.91 -18.48
CA ALA A 79 27.47 39.05 -18.11
C ALA A 79 27.21 40.11 -19.21
N GLY A 80 26.65 41.27 -18.92
CA GLY A 80 27.32 42.32 -18.16
C GLY A 80 27.68 43.43 -19.15
N SER A 81 26.66 44.14 -19.64
CA SER A 81 26.83 45.39 -20.40
C SER A 81 27.26 46.48 -19.42
N ALA A 82 28.45 47.04 -19.62
CA ALA A 82 28.89 48.26 -18.97
C ALA A 82 29.42 49.22 -20.03
N ALA A 83 28.50 50.02 -20.57
CA ALA A 83 28.80 51.28 -21.23
C ALA A 83 28.95 52.36 -20.14
N ALA A 84 30.13 52.98 -20.04
CA ALA A 84 30.39 54.27 -19.38
C ALA A 84 31.81 54.74 -19.76
N THR A 85 31.94 55.62 -20.75
CA THR A 85 32.38 57.03 -20.63
C THR A 85 33.76 57.27 -20.00
N SER A 86 34.76 57.60 -20.83
CA SER A 86 35.41 58.93 -20.94
C SER A 86 36.46 58.91 -22.05
#